data_AF-A0A535A3H0-F1
#
_entry.id   AF-A0A535A3H0-F1
#
_cell.length_a   1.000
_cell.length_b   1.000
_cell.length_c   1.000
_cell.angle_alpha   90.00
_cell.angle_beta   90.00
_cell.angle_gamma   90.00
#
_symmetry.space_group_name_H-M   'P 1'
#
loop_
_entity.id
_entity.type
_entity.pdbx_description
1 polymer ?
#
loop_
_entity_poly.entity_id
_entity_poly.type
_entity_poly.pdbx_seq_one_letter_code
_entity_poly.pdbx_strand_id
1 'polypeptide(L)' 'MAVEPPPLVRGYLRLGAFVCGEPAWDEEFNTADLLMLLPLSRLDPRYARRLLRLGAAPEAPHDPGKARAA' A
#
# COMPACT_ATOMS: atom_id res chain seq x y z
N MET A 1 -24.03 17.24 -7.25
CA MET A 1 -24.27 15.97 -6.55
C MET A 1 -22.92 15.36 -6.24
N ALA A 2 -22.58 15.17 -4.96
CA ALA A 2 -21.34 14.50 -4.58
C ALA A 2 -21.53 13.00 -4.74
N VAL A 3 -20.62 12.34 -5.48
CA VAL A 3 -20.62 10.89 -5.65
C VAL A 3 -19.59 10.32 -4.70
N GLU A 4 -20.01 9.36 -3.90
CA GLU A 4 -19.12 8.64 -3.02
C GLU A 4 -18.19 7.71 -3.82
N PRO A 5 -16.88 7.72 -3.54
CA PRO A 5 -15.95 6.86 -4.26
C PRO A 5 -16.25 5.37 -3.98
N PRO A 6 -16.05 4.49 -4.97
CA PRO A 6 -16.16 3.05 -4.78
C PRO A 6 -15.31 2.56 -3.60
N PRO A 7 -15.68 1.46 -2.92
CA PRO A 7 -15.00 0.99 -1.70
C PRO A 7 -13.48 0.85 -1.84
N LEU A 8 -13.01 0.37 -2.99
CA LEU A 8 -11.58 0.21 -3.27
C LEU A 8 -10.86 1.56 -3.31
N VAL A 9 -11.37 2.51 -4.09
CA VAL A 9 -10.81 3.88 -4.21
C VAL A 9 -10.83 4.56 -2.84
N ARG A 10 -11.95 4.47 -2.13
CA ARG A 10 -12.07 5.00 -0.76
C ARG A 10 -11.02 4.39 0.18
N GLY A 11 -10.73 3.10 0.05
CA GLY A 11 -9.68 2.41 0.80
C GLY A 11 -8.31 3.02 0.56
N TYR A 12 -7.91 3.19 -0.70
CA TYR A 12 -6.63 3.81 -1.05
C TYR A 12 -6.51 5.25 -0.56
N LEU A 13 -7.57 6.05 -0.69
CA LEU A 13 -7.59 7.42 -0.17
C LEU A 13 -7.38 7.45 1.36
N ARG A 14 -8.02 6.52 2.10
CA ARG A 14 -7.81 6.39 3.55
C ARG A 14 -6.40 5.95 3.94
N LEU A 15 -5.70 5.22 3.07
CA LEU A 15 -4.30 4.86 3.28
C LEU A 15 -3.35 6.05 3.12
N GLY A 16 -3.81 7.17 2.53
CA GLY A 16 -2.99 8.33 2.18
C GLY A 16 -2.59 8.39 0.71
N ALA A 17 -3.18 7.55 -0.14
CA ALA A 17 -2.97 7.60 -1.58
C ALA A 17 -3.74 8.77 -2.21
N PHE A 18 -3.35 9.15 -3.43
CA PHE A 18 -4.04 10.16 -4.22
C PHE A 18 -4.11 9.79 -5.69
N VAL A 19 -5.10 10.36 -6.38
CA VAL A 19 -5.28 10.23 -7.83
C VAL A 19 -4.26 11.11 -8.54
N CYS A 20 -3.55 10.57 -9.52
CA CYS A 20 -2.46 11.27 -10.19
C CYS A 20 -2.89 12.09 -11.42
N GLY A 21 -4.18 12.12 -11.76
CA GLY A 21 -4.69 12.86 -12.92
C GLY A 21 -6.06 12.38 -13.37
N GLU A 22 -6.34 12.64 -14.65
CA GLU A 22 -7.56 12.18 -15.33
C GLU A 22 -7.56 10.65 -15.50
N PRO A 23 -8.74 10.00 -15.51
CA PRO A 23 -8.85 8.58 -15.79
C PRO A 23 -8.45 8.25 -17.24
N ALA A 24 -7.86 7.07 -17.44
CA ALA A 24 -7.73 6.47 -18.76
C ALA A 24 -9.00 5.69 -19.10
N TRP A 25 -9.57 5.91 -20.28
CA TRP A 25 -10.72 5.13 -20.76
C TRP A 25 -10.22 3.87 -21.48
N ASP A 26 -10.70 2.72 -21.02
CA ASP A 26 -10.53 1.43 -21.68
C ASP A 26 -11.84 1.06 -22.39
N GLU A 27 -11.83 1.13 -23.71
CA GLU A 27 -13.01 0.88 -24.55
C GLU A 27 -13.42 -0.60 -24.57
N GLU A 28 -12.46 -1.52 -24.48
CA GLU A 28 -12.70 -2.96 -24.58
C GLU A 28 -13.49 -3.47 -23.37
N PHE A 29 -13.20 -2.91 -22.19
CA PHE A 29 -13.87 -3.26 -20.95
C PHE A 29 -14.96 -2.26 -20.53
N ASN A 30 -15.08 -1.13 -21.24
CA ASN A 30 -15.93 0.00 -20.87
C ASN A 30 -15.65 0.45 -19.42
N THR A 31 -14.37 0.60 -19.08
CA THR A 31 -13.90 0.97 -17.74
C THR A 31 -13.05 2.23 -17.77
N ALA A 32 -12.92 2.85 -16.60
CA ALA A 32 -12.04 3.98 -16.38
C ALA A 32 -10.96 3.59 -15.36
N ASP A 33 -9.70 3.64 -15.78
CA ASP A 33 -8.56 3.35 -14.92
C ASP A 33 -8.01 4.62 -14.28
N LEU A 34 -7.76 4.55 -12.98
CA LEU A 34 -7.22 5.65 -12.20
C LEU A 34 -5.81 5.31 -11.72
N LEU A 35 -4.85 6.15 -12.07
CA LEU A 35 -3.50 6.05 -11.49
C LEU A 35 -3.53 6.54 -10.04
N MET A 36 -3.37 5.61 -9.09
CA MET A 36 -3.29 5.89 -7.66
C MET A 36 -1.84 5.78 -7.17
N LEU A 37 -1.34 6.81 -6.49
CA LEU A 37 -0.01 6.81 -5.88
C LEU A 37 -0.08 6.90 -4.36
N LEU A 38 0.61 5.99 -3.67
CA LEU A 38 0.74 5.96 -2.22
C LEU A 38 2.21 6.10 -1.82
N PRO A 39 2.68 7.32 -1.50
CA PRO A 39 3.99 7.50 -0.88
C PRO A 39 4.01 6.83 0.50
N LEU A 40 5.03 6.04 0.81
CA LEU A 40 5.16 5.42 2.13
C LEU A 40 5.24 6.44 3.28
N SER A 41 5.75 7.64 3.01
CA SER A 41 5.75 8.76 3.95
C SER A 41 4.35 9.28 4.29
N ARG A 42 3.34 8.99 3.45
CA ARG A 42 1.93 9.33 3.67
C ARG A 42 1.10 8.14 4.13
N LEU A 43 1.70 6.95 4.24
CA LEU A 43 0.98 5.76 4.67
C LEU A 43 0.47 5.96 6.09
N ASP A 44 -0.84 5.85 6.26
CA ASP A 44 -1.46 5.99 7.58
C ASP A 44 -0.89 4.92 8.55
N PRO A 45 -0.31 5.33 9.71
CA PRO A 45 0.36 4.42 10.63
C PRO A 45 -0.53 3.29 11.17
N ARG A 46 -1.85 3.50 11.24
CA ARG A 46 -2.81 2.48 11.68
C ARG A 46 -2.83 1.30 10.71
N TYR A 47 -2.65 1.58 9.42
CA TYR A 47 -2.64 0.57 8.36
C TYR A 47 -1.24 0.04 8.05
N ALA A 48 -0.19 0.82 8.34
CA ALA A 48 1.20 0.43 8.13
C ALA A 48 1.54 -0.93 8.77
N ARG A 49 1.04 -1.21 9.98
CA ARG A 49 1.26 -2.52 10.66
C ARG A 49 0.73 -3.70 9.86
N ARG A 50 -0.38 -3.57 9.15
CA ARG A 50 -0.97 -4.68 8.37
C ARG A 50 -0.24 -4.86 7.04
N LEU A 51 0.09 -3.76 6.37
CA LEU A 51 0.67 -3.76 5.02
C LEU A 51 2.16 -4.10 5.02
N LEU A 52 2.92 -3.55 5.97
CA LEU A 52 4.38 -3.71 5.99
C LEU A 52 4.83 -5.04 6.61
N ARG A 53 3.95 -5.74 7.35
CA ARG A 53 4.24 -7.08 7.86
C ARG A 53 4.30 -8.16 6.79
N LEU A 54 3.75 -7.91 5.60
CA LEU A 54 3.78 -8.88 4.50
C LEU A 54 5.14 -8.94 3.78
N GLY A 55 6.06 -8.00 4.06
CA GLY A 55 7.40 -7.95 3.47
C GLY A 55 8.56 -8.18 4.44
N ALA A 56 8.28 -8.30 5.74
CA ALA A 56 9.29 -8.72 6.71
C ALA A 56 9.41 -10.25 6.63
N ALA A 57 10.47 -10.75 5.97
CA ALA A 57 10.92 -12.11 6.21
C ALA A 57 11.05 -12.31 7.74
N PRO A 58 10.76 -13.49 8.29
CA PRO A 58 11.06 -13.74 9.70
C PRO A 58 12.55 -13.44 9.89
N GLU A 59 12.88 -12.41 10.68
CA GLU A 59 14.23 -12.19 11.18
C GLU A 59 14.66 -13.52 11.79
N ALA A 60 15.60 -14.21 11.12
CA ALA A 60 16.23 -15.38 11.70
C ALA A 60 16.79 -14.94 13.06
N PRO A 61 16.67 -15.75 14.12
CA PRO A 61 17.19 -15.37 15.41
C PRO A 61 18.68 -15.04 15.24
N HIS A 62 19.04 -13.77 15.45
CA HIS A 62 20.43 -13.42 15.64
C HIS A 62 20.84 -14.06 16.96
N ASP A 63 21.54 -15.21 16.86
CA ASP A 63 22.22 -15.82 17.99
C ASP A 63 23.62 -15.20 18.08
N PRO A 64 23.85 -14.21 18.96
CA PRO A 64 25.17 -13.62 19.17
C PRO A 64 26.16 -14.61 19.84
N GLY A 65 25.75 -15.84 20.13
CA GLY A 65 26.50 -16.82 20.93
C GLY A 65 27.47 -17.74 20.18
N LYS A 66 27.54 -17.74 18.85
CA LYS A 66 28.45 -18.63 18.08
C LYS A 66 29.71 -17.96 17.54
N ALA A 67 30.31 -17.07 18.33
CA ALA A 67 31.62 -16.48 18.03
C ALA A 67 32.55 -16.46 19.26
N ARG A 68 32.66 -17.57 19.99
CA ARG A 68 33.89 -17.90 20.76
C ARG A 68 33.86 -19.31 21.30
N ALA A 69 34.51 -20.24 20.62
CA ALA A 69 35.15 -21.40 21.24
C ALA A 69 36.09 -22.08 20.24
N ALA A 70 37.37 -22.08 20.62
CA ALA A 70 38.50 -22.90 20.14
C ALA A 70 39.00 -22.70 18.70
#